data_AF-A0A9D8CI81-F1
#
_entry.id   AF-A0A9D8CI81-F1
#
_cell.length_a   1.000
_cell.length_b   1.000
_cell.length_c   1.000
_cell.angle_alpha   90.00
_cell.angle_beta   90.00
_cell.angle_gamma   90.00
#
_symmetry.space_group_name_H-M   'P 1'
#
loop_
_entity.id
_entity.type
_entity.pdbx_description
1 polymer ?
#
loop_
_entity_poly.entity_id
_entity_poly.type
_entity_poly.pdbx_seq_one_letter_code
_entity_poly.pdbx_strand_id
1 'polypeptide(L)'
;MAAGAYLAWRLLSRKIDATNPSSFASSSFGSRIRASVEAELAAAKAAALGGDPGNAFRHLERAHVLGQGSTVQHVRVHVAMLMWGIRHRDRREVIGQVGRAIGAAAGTWAGLVPRGNTGGSNVSGFRSMTIPDDLAGQIAAAHQTE
;
A
#
# COMPACT_ATOMS: atom_id res chain seq x y z
N MET A 1 4.54 21.11 8.47
CA MET A 1 3.76 20.64 7.29
C MET A 1 3.42 19.14 7.31
N ALA A 2 4.23 18.23 7.88
CA ALA A 2 3.94 16.79 7.91
C ALA A 2 2.78 16.36 8.85
N ALA A 3 2.53 17.09 9.94
CA ALA A 3 1.46 16.79 10.90
C ALA A 3 0.05 16.96 10.31
N GLY A 4 -0.14 17.91 9.39
CA GLY A 4 -1.43 18.17 8.74
C GLY A 4 -1.87 17.04 7.80
N ALA A 5 -0.93 16.46 7.04
CA ALA A 5 -1.21 15.32 6.17
C ALA A 5 -1.54 14.05 6.98
N TYR A 6 -0.87 13.83 8.11
CA TYR A 6 -1.17 12.71 9.01
C TYR A 6 -2.56 12.82 9.64
N LEU A 7 -2.95 14.04 10.05
CA LEU A 7 -4.28 14.29 10.62
C LEU A 7 -5.39 14.14 9.56
N ALA A 8 -5.17 14.68 8.36
CA ALA A 8 -6.08 14.53 7.22
C ALA A 8 -6.25 13.05 6.84
N TRP A 9 -5.15 12.29 6.81
CA TRP A 9 -5.18 10.84 6.58
C TRP A 9 -5.95 10.08 7.66
N ARG A 10 -5.71 10.39 8.95
CA ARG A 10 -6.41 9.76 10.10
C ARG A 10 -7.91 10.00 10.06
N LEU A 11 -8.34 11.20 9.63
CA LEU A 11 -9.75 11.55 9.50
C LEU A 11 -10.40 10.87 8.29
N LEU A 12 -9.69 10.77 7.16
CA LEU A 12 -10.17 10.05 5.97
C LEU A 12 -10.31 8.54 6.25
N SER A 13 -9.35 7.95 6.97
CA SER A 13 -9.34 6.54 7.39
C SER A 13 -10.61 6.18 8.18
N ARG A 14 -10.95 6.99 9.19
CA ARG A 14 -12.14 6.79 10.04
C ARG A 14 -13.45 6.84 9.27
N LYS A 15 -13.52 7.62 8.19
CA LYS A 15 -14.75 7.76 7.38
C LYS A 15 -14.92 6.60 6.41
N ILE A 16 -13.83 6.05 5.88
CA ILE A 16 -13.83 4.85 5.05
C ILE A 16 -14.24 3.62 5.88
N ASP A 17 -13.79 3.54 7.13
CA ASP A 17 -14.19 2.48 8.07
C ASP A 17 -15.70 2.55 8.44
N ALA A 18 -16.31 3.74 8.40
CA ALA A 18 -17.71 3.96 8.78
C ALA A 18 -18.73 3.66 7.65
N THR A 19 -18.28 3.47 6.40
CA THR A 19 -19.15 3.26 5.23
C THR A 19 -19.25 1.80 4.77
N ASN A 20 -18.79 0.84 5.58
CA ASN A 20 -19.04 -0.59 5.34
C ASN A 20 -20.20 -1.06 6.24
N PRO A 21 -21.44 -1.18 5.72
CA PRO A 21 -22.51 -1.77 6.49
C PRO A 21 -22.42 -3.31 6.42
N SER A 22 -22.51 -3.94 7.60
CA SER A 22 -22.58 -5.39 7.91
C SER A 22 -21.27 -6.19 7.81
N SER A 23 -20.95 -7.17 8.65
CA SER A 23 -21.39 -7.65 9.96
C SER A 23 -20.47 -8.85 10.32
N PHE A 24 -20.24 -9.12 11.61
CA PHE A 24 -19.69 -10.36 12.20
C PHE A 24 -18.47 -11.08 11.56
N ALA A 25 -17.28 -10.77 12.08
CA ALA A 25 -16.20 -11.72 12.43
C ALA A 25 -15.98 -12.99 11.56
N SER A 26 -15.81 -12.83 10.25
CA SER A 26 -14.82 -13.62 9.50
C SER A 26 -13.66 -12.69 9.18
N SER A 27 -12.45 -13.03 9.61
CA SER A 27 -11.28 -12.18 9.38
C SER A 27 -10.94 -12.20 7.90
N SER A 28 -11.47 -11.23 7.14
CA SER A 28 -11.14 -11.09 5.71
C SER A 28 -9.62 -11.04 5.51
N PHE A 29 -9.13 -11.49 4.35
CA PHE A 29 -7.72 -11.38 3.96
C PHE A 29 -7.12 -10.00 4.32
N GLY A 30 -7.88 -8.92 4.07
CA GLY A 30 -7.47 -7.54 4.37
C GLY A 30 -7.18 -7.26 5.85
N SER A 31 -7.92 -7.88 6.77
CA SER A 31 -7.67 -7.77 8.21
C SER A 31 -6.42 -8.54 8.62
N ARG A 32 -6.21 -9.73 8.02
CA ARG A 32 -5.06 -10.60 8.33
C ARG A 32 -3.74 -10.03 7.79
N ILE A 33 -3.73 -9.58 6.54
CA ILE A 33 -2.51 -9.05 5.90
C ILE A 33 -2.09 -7.68 6.45
N ARG A 34 -2.99 -6.99 7.16
CA ARG A 34 -2.76 -5.64 7.69
C ARG A 34 -1.49 -5.55 8.53
N ALA A 35 -1.24 -6.52 9.40
CA ALA A 35 -0.06 -6.50 10.28
C ALA A 35 1.25 -6.51 9.47
N SER A 36 1.33 -7.34 8.43
CA SER A 36 2.45 -7.39 7.50
C SER A 36 2.65 -6.08 6.75
N VAL A 37 1.57 -5.49 6.24
CA VAL A 37 1.63 -4.16 5.58
C VAL A 37 2.11 -3.09 6.56
N GLU A 38 1.63 -3.10 7.80
CA GLU A 38 2.04 -2.13 8.82
C GLU A 38 3.50 -2.27 9.23
N ALA A 39 4.03 -3.49 9.30
CA ALA A 39 5.45 -3.74 9.56
C ALA A 39 6.33 -3.10 8.47
N GLU A 40 5.98 -3.28 7.20
CA GLU A 40 6.72 -2.66 6.08
C GLU A 40 6.58 -1.12 6.07
N LEU A 41 5.39 -0.58 6.36
CA LEU A 41 5.22 0.88 6.50
C LEU A 41 6.03 1.45 7.66
N ALA A 42 6.15 0.72 8.78
CA ALA A 42 6.97 1.12 9.92
C ALA A 42 8.47 1.06 9.56
N ALA A 43 8.92 0.02 8.86
CA ALA A 43 10.29 -0.11 8.37
C ALA A 43 10.63 1.00 7.37
N ALA A 44 9.72 1.36 6.46
CA ALA A 44 9.88 2.48 5.54
C ALA A 44 10.10 3.80 6.31
N LYS A 45 9.32 4.04 7.37
CA LYS A 45 9.47 5.22 8.23
C LYS A 45 10.82 5.21 8.97
N ALA A 46 11.24 4.07 9.50
CA ALA A 46 12.52 3.94 10.18
C ALA A 46 13.70 4.21 9.24
N ALA A 47 13.69 3.65 8.03
CA ALA A 47 14.69 3.90 7.00
C ALA A 47 14.74 5.39 6.59
N ALA A 48 13.58 6.02 6.43
CA ALA A 48 13.51 7.45 6.11
C ALA A 48 14.10 8.34 7.24
N LEU A 49 13.84 7.98 8.51
CA LEU A 49 14.44 8.66 9.67
C LEU A 49 15.95 8.42 9.77
N GLY A 50 16.43 7.26 9.33
CA GLY A 50 17.85 6.93 9.23
C GLY A 50 18.57 7.57 8.05
N GLY A 51 17.89 8.37 7.22
CA GLY A 51 18.49 9.02 6.05
C GLY A 51 18.69 8.09 4.85
N ASP A 52 17.99 6.95 4.80
CA ASP A 52 18.04 6.02 3.67
C ASP A 52 16.71 6.03 2.90
N PRO A 53 16.52 6.99 1.98
CA PRO A 53 15.29 7.13 1.22
C PRO A 53 15.06 5.99 0.21
N GLY A 54 16.13 5.37 -0.28
CA GLY A 54 16.06 4.25 -1.21
C GLY A 54 15.50 3.00 -0.53
N ASN A 55 16.04 2.68 0.66
CA ASN A 55 15.51 1.59 1.46
C ASN A 55 14.09 1.88 1.97
N ALA A 56 13.80 3.14 2.31
CA ALA A 56 12.43 3.54 2.65
C ALA A 56 11.45 3.24 1.50
N PHE A 57 11.81 3.56 0.26
CA PHE A 57 10.97 3.26 -0.91
C PHE A 57 10.84 1.76 -1.15
N ARG A 58 11.92 0.99 -0.99
CA ARG A 58 11.90 -0.48 -1.09
C ARG A 58 10.90 -1.11 -0.11
N HIS A 59 10.80 -0.60 1.11
CA HIS A 59 9.79 -1.05 2.07
C HIS A 59 8.37 -0.66 1.65
N LEU A 60 8.16 0.50 1.02
CA LEU A 60 6.87 0.85 0.43
C LEU A 60 6.49 -0.11 -0.70
N GLU A 61 7.43 -0.48 -1.58
CA GLU A 61 7.21 -1.45 -2.66
C GLU A 61 6.76 -2.81 -2.12
N ARG A 62 7.38 -3.28 -1.03
CA ARG A 62 6.99 -4.52 -0.35
C ARG A 62 5.61 -4.41 0.30
N ALA A 63 5.33 -3.29 0.96
CA ALA A 63 4.00 -3.01 1.52
C ALA A 63 2.92 -3.01 0.42
N HIS A 64 3.25 -2.52 -0.77
CA HIS A 64 2.34 -2.48 -1.90
C HIS A 64 2.02 -3.90 -2.38
N VAL A 65 3.04 -4.75 -2.58
CA VAL A 65 2.87 -6.18 -2.94
C VAL A 65 1.98 -6.90 -1.93
N LEU A 66 2.23 -6.74 -0.62
CA LEU A 66 1.40 -7.33 0.43
C LEU A 66 -0.04 -6.80 0.42
N GLY A 67 -0.20 -5.51 0.16
CA GLY A 67 -1.49 -4.83 0.13
C GLY A 67 -2.34 -5.12 -1.11
N GLN A 68 -1.79 -5.75 -2.17
CA GLN A 68 -2.47 -5.86 -3.47
C GLN A 68 -3.86 -6.52 -3.40
N GLY A 69 -4.01 -7.55 -2.57
CA GLY A 69 -5.26 -8.28 -2.37
C GLY A 69 -6.29 -7.56 -1.48
N SER A 70 -5.98 -6.37 -0.96
CA SER A 70 -6.87 -5.58 -0.12
C SER A 70 -6.89 -4.12 -0.60
N THR A 71 -7.97 -3.70 -1.26
CA THR A 71 -8.13 -2.33 -1.80
C THR A 71 -7.78 -1.26 -0.77
N VAL A 72 -8.20 -1.44 0.49
CA VAL A 72 -7.90 -0.50 1.58
C VAL A 72 -6.40 -0.40 1.84
N GLN A 73 -5.70 -1.52 1.99
CA GLN A 73 -4.24 -1.49 2.21
C GLN A 73 -3.49 -0.99 0.97
N HIS A 74 -3.95 -1.39 -0.21
CA HIS A 74 -3.39 -0.97 -1.49
C HIS A 74 -3.41 0.56 -1.65
N VAL A 75 -4.58 1.20 -1.47
CA VAL A 75 -4.72 2.66 -1.57
C VAL A 75 -3.87 3.37 -0.50
N ARG A 76 -3.84 2.82 0.73
CA ARG A 76 -3.01 3.34 1.82
C ARG A 76 -1.53 3.37 1.44
N VAL A 77 -1.02 2.32 0.80
CA VAL A 77 0.38 2.29 0.37
C VAL A 77 0.66 3.25 -0.78
N HIS A 78 -0.25 3.38 -1.76
CA HIS A 78 -0.11 4.38 -2.82
C HIS A 78 -0.03 5.81 -2.27
N VAL A 79 -0.81 6.13 -1.24
CA VAL A 79 -0.72 7.43 -0.58
C VAL A 79 0.63 7.60 0.12
N ALA A 80 1.15 6.55 0.77
CA ALA A 80 2.49 6.60 1.37
C ALA A 80 3.59 6.81 0.31
N MET A 81 3.51 6.14 -0.84
CA MET A 81 4.40 6.32 -1.99
C MET A 81 4.29 7.74 -2.58
N LEU A 82 3.08 8.27 -2.74
CA LEU A 82 2.86 9.65 -3.17
C LEU A 82 3.55 10.65 -2.22
N MET A 83 3.36 10.46 -0.91
CA MET A 83 4.02 11.30 0.10
C MET A 83 5.54 11.15 0.10
N TRP A 84 6.06 9.97 -0.24
CA TRP A 84 7.49 9.77 -0.47
C TRP A 84 7.96 10.57 -1.69
N GLY A 85 7.26 10.48 -2.83
CA GLY A 85 7.60 11.23 -4.04
C GLY A 85 7.61 12.73 -3.83
N ILE A 86 6.59 13.28 -3.14
CA ILE A 86 6.52 14.71 -2.78
C ILE A 86 7.75 15.12 -1.94
N ARG A 87 8.11 14.32 -0.93
CA ARG A 87 9.22 14.63 -0.02
C ARG A 87 10.58 14.66 -0.73
N HIS A 88 10.77 13.78 -1.70
CA HIS A 88 12.02 13.66 -2.46
C HIS A 88 12.01 14.45 -3.77
N ARG A 89 10.94 15.22 -4.03
CA ARG A 89 10.73 15.99 -5.27
C ARG A 89 10.79 15.13 -6.53
N ASP A 90 10.43 13.85 -6.41
CA ASP A 90 10.34 12.94 -7.56
C ASP A 90 9.00 13.15 -8.28
N ARG A 91 9.02 14.01 -9.30
CA ARG A 91 7.83 14.36 -10.08
C ARG A 91 7.24 13.16 -10.82
N ARG A 92 8.08 12.22 -11.27
CA ARG A 92 7.63 11.03 -11.98
C ARG A 92 6.83 10.14 -11.03
N GLU A 93 7.34 9.96 -9.82
CA GLU A 93 6.67 9.20 -8.78
C GLU A 93 5.36 9.87 -8.36
N VAL A 94 5.36 11.19 -8.15
CA VAL A 94 4.13 11.93 -7.82
C VAL A 94 3.03 11.72 -8.86
N ILE A 95 3.33 11.92 -10.15
CA ILE A 95 2.34 11.77 -11.22
C ILE A 95 1.84 10.32 -11.31
N GLY A 96 2.77 9.36 -11.25
CA GLY A 96 2.43 7.93 -11.29
C GLY A 96 1.51 7.51 -10.14
N GLN A 97 1.80 7.97 -8.92
CA GLN A 97 1.01 7.61 -7.75
C GLN A 97 -0.35 8.29 -7.70
N VAL A 98 -0.50 9.52 -8.20
CA VAL A 98 -1.82 10.16 -8.33
C VAL A 98 -2.74 9.33 -9.22
N GLY A 99 -2.27 8.95 -10.42
CA GLY A 99 -3.07 8.14 -11.34
C GLY A 99 -3.44 6.78 -10.74
N ARG A 100 -2.49 6.11 -10.07
CA ARG A 100 -2.70 4.80 -9.45
C ARG A 100 -3.59 4.84 -8.22
N ALA A 101 -3.46 5.85 -7.37
CA ALA A 101 -4.34 6.04 -6.21
C ALA A 101 -5.79 6.28 -6.66
N ILE A 102 -6.01 7.10 -7.69
CA ILE A 102 -7.35 7.32 -8.27
C ILE A 102 -7.90 6.03 -8.86
N GLY A 103 -7.12 5.31 -9.68
CA GLY A 103 -7.55 4.06 -10.29
C GLY A 103 -7.86 2.95 -9.27
N ALA A 104 -7.07 2.85 -8.20
CA ALA A 104 -7.30 1.90 -7.12
C ALA A 104 -8.55 2.27 -6.30
N ALA A 105 -8.75 3.56 -5.99
CA ALA A 105 -9.91 4.04 -5.23
C ALA A 105 -11.22 3.94 -6.03
N ALA A 106 -11.19 4.19 -7.34
CA ALA A 106 -12.34 4.06 -8.23
C ALA A 106 -12.74 2.60 -8.51
N GLY A 107 -11.98 1.62 -8.01
CA GLY A 107 -12.20 0.20 -8.27
C GLY A 107 -11.96 -0.21 -9.72
N THR A 108 -11.45 0.70 -10.58
CA THR A 108 -11.16 0.41 -12.00
C THR A 108 -10.11 -0.68 -12.17
N TRP A 109 -9.29 -0.92 -11.14
CA TRP A 109 -8.32 -2.01 -11.08
C TRP A 109 -8.82 -3.28 -10.38
N ALA A 110 -10.03 -3.28 -9.80
CA ALA A 110 -10.57 -4.43 -9.08
C ALA A 110 -10.81 -5.59 -10.06
N GLY A 111 -9.90 -6.58 -10.04
CA GLY A 111 -9.91 -7.75 -10.94
C GLY A 111 -8.71 -7.85 -11.87
N LEU A 112 -7.91 -6.79 -12.03
CA LEU A 112 -6.76 -6.75 -12.95
C LEU A 112 -5.45 -6.35 -12.26
N VAL A 113 -5.38 -6.36 -10.92
CA VAL A 113 -4.16 -6.03 -10.19
C VAL A 113 -3.08 -7.07 -10.51
N PRO A 114 -1.97 -6.69 -11.18
CA PRO A 114 -0.93 -7.63 -11.54
C PRO A 114 -0.17 -8.04 -10.28
N ARG A 115 -0.23 -9.33 -9.98
CA ARG A 115 0.42 -9.92 -8.81
C ARG A 115 1.92 -9.60 -8.81
N GLY A 116 2.41 -9.19 -7.64
CA GLY A 116 3.83 -8.94 -7.38
C GLY A 116 4.37 -7.62 -7.93
N ASN A 117 3.57 -6.81 -8.64
CA ASN A 117 3.99 -5.48 -9.06
C ASN A 117 4.42 -4.65 -7.83
N THR A 118 5.54 -3.95 -7.92
CA THR A 118 6.08 -3.19 -6.77
C THR A 118 5.41 -1.84 -6.56
N GLY A 119 4.58 -1.36 -7.50
CA GLY A 119 3.81 -0.14 -7.33
C GLY A 119 4.56 1.16 -7.65
N GLY A 120 5.88 1.13 -7.84
CA GLY A 120 6.67 2.30 -8.25
C GLY A 120 6.38 2.77 -9.68
N SER A 121 6.62 4.07 -9.96
CA SER A 121 6.42 4.66 -11.29
C SER A 121 7.50 4.25 -12.31
N ASN A 122 8.56 3.59 -11.85
CA ASN A 122 9.62 2.98 -12.66
C ASN A 122 9.19 1.70 -13.39
N VAL A 123 8.11 1.06 -12.96
CA VAL A 123 7.54 -0.15 -13.58
C VAL A 123 6.16 0.15 -14.16
N SER A 124 5.78 -0.53 -15.26
CA SER A 124 4.41 -0.44 -15.79
C SER A 124 3.39 -0.91 -14.75
N GLY A 125 2.25 -0.23 -14.65
CA GLY A 125 1.20 -0.58 -13.70
C GLY A 125 0.52 -1.92 -13.99
N PHE A 126 0.63 -2.41 -15.23
CA PHE A 126 0.03 -3.67 -15.70
C PHE A 126 1.03 -4.83 -15.74
N ARG A 127 2.26 -4.62 -15.26
CA ARG A 127 3.31 -5.64 -15.29
C ARG A 127 3.19 -6.58 -14.09
N SER A 128 2.94 -7.86 -14.33
CA SER A 128 3.11 -8.91 -13.31
C SER A 128 4.58 -9.17 -13.02
N MET A 129 4.91 -9.45 -11.77
CA MET A 129 6.27 -9.67 -11.30
C MET A 129 6.31 -10.82 -10.29
N THR A 130 7.47 -11.45 -10.14
CA THR A 130 7.67 -12.49 -9.12
C THR A 130 7.52 -11.89 -7.73
N ILE A 131 6.70 -12.54 -6.89
CA ILE A 131 6.58 -12.17 -5.47
C ILE A 131 7.78 -12.79 -4.73
N PRO A 132 8.55 -12.00 -3.96
CA PRO A 132 9.59 -12.54 -3.09
C PRO A 132 9.05 -13.59 -2.11
N ASP A 133 9.80 -14.67 -1.87
CA ASP A 133 9.34 -15.82 -1.08
C ASP A 133 8.87 -15.44 0.33
N ASP A 134 9.53 -14.47 0.96
CA ASP A 134 9.20 -13.97 2.29
C ASP A 134 7.85 -13.23 2.31
N LEU A 135 7.47 -12.56 1.21
CA LEU A 135 6.15 -11.94 1.06
C LEU A 135 5.09 -12.97 0.67
N ALA A 136 5.45 -13.94 -0.17
CA ALA A 136 4.56 -15.02 -0.57
C ALA A 136 4.07 -15.83 0.64
N GLY A 137 4.97 -16.14 1.59
CA GLY A 137 4.63 -16.82 2.84
C GLY A 137 3.62 -16.03 3.69
N GLN A 138 3.78 -14.71 3.78
CA GLN A 138 2.85 -13.84 4.52
C GLN A 138 1.48 -13.75 3.85
N ILE A 139 1.45 -13.65 2.51
CA ILE A 139 0.21 -13.64 1.73
C ILE A 139 -0.52 -14.98 1.89
N ALA A 140 0.21 -16.09 1.77
CA ALA A 140 -0.36 -17.43 1.96
C ALA A 140 -0.94 -17.62 3.36
N ALA A 141 -0.22 -17.21 4.41
CA ALA A 141 -0.71 -17.26 5.79
C ALA A 141 -2.01 -16.44 5.99
N ALA A 142 -2.15 -15.31 5.28
CA ALA A 142 -3.37 -14.50 5.32
C ALA A 142 -4.56 -15.12 4.56
N HIS A 143 -4.33 -16.15 3.73
CA HIS A 143 -5.38 -16.93 3.03
C HIS A 143 -5.72 -18.26 3.72
N GLN A 144 -4.79 -18.91 4.42
CA GLN A 144 -4.90 -20.30 4.91
C GLN A 144 -5.79 -20.52 6.15
N THR A 145 -6.48 -19.51 6.69
CA THR A 145 -7.37 -19.68 7.85
C THR A 145 -8.85 -19.54 7.46
N GLU A 146 -9.21 -19.98 6.25
CA GLU A 146 -10.59 -20.12 5.77
C GLU A 146 -11.06 -21.57 5.87
#